data_AF-A0A101X9B6-F1
#
_entry.id   AF-A0A101X9B6-F1
#
_cell.length_a   1.000
_cell.length_b   1.000
_cell.length_c   1.000
_cell.angle_alpha   90.00
_cell.angle_beta   90.00
_cell.angle_gamma   90.00
#
_symmetry.space_group_name_H-M   'P 1'
#
loop_
_entity.id
_entity.type
_entity.pdbx_description
1 polymer ?
#
loop_
_entity_poly.entity_id
_entity_poly.type
_entity_poly.pdbx_seq_one_letter_code
_entity_poly.pdbx_strand_id
1 'polypeptide(L)'
;MAAKYVLPLLLLGAIAFAQTAQSGSQYIGAGLAMGLAGLGAGIGIGIAGAAAMSALVERPQERVWYLIFLALAEAIAIYGLLISFILASK
;
A
#
# COMPACT_ATOMS: atom_id res chain seq x y z
N MET A 1 44.59 -26.10 5.23
CA MET A 1 44.48 -24.63 5.12
C MET A 1 43.29 -24.18 4.25
N ALA A 2 42.93 -24.91 3.19
CA ALA A 2 41.80 -24.57 2.30
C ALA A 2 40.42 -24.54 2.99
N ALA A 3 40.12 -25.49 3.89
CA ALA A 3 38.81 -25.58 4.55
C ALA A 3 38.43 -24.33 5.37
N LYS A 4 39.41 -23.56 5.86
CA LYS A 4 39.17 -22.31 6.61
C LYS A 4 38.58 -21.20 5.73
N TYR A 5 38.78 -21.23 4.41
CA TYR A 5 38.28 -20.22 3.47
C TYR A 5 37.07 -20.71 2.66
N VAL A 6 36.94 -22.03 2.44
CA VAL A 6 35.82 -22.63 1.70
C VAL A 6 34.50 -22.53 2.48
N LEU A 7 34.53 -22.74 3.79
CA LEU A 7 33.34 -22.65 4.64
C LEU A 7 32.74 -21.22 4.69
N PRO A 8 33.51 -20.13 4.91
CA PRO A 8 32.96 -18.77 4.86
C PRO A 8 32.52 -18.34 3.46
N LEU A 9 33.15 -18.86 2.39
CA LEU A 9 32.73 -18.57 1.01
C LEU A 9 31.35 -19.18 0.69
N LEU A 10 31.11 -20.42 1.13
CA LEU A 10 29.80 -21.07 1.02
C LEU A 10 28.74 -20.35 1.85
N LEU A 11 29.09 -19.90 3.06
CA LEU A 11 28.18 -19.13 3.92
C LEU A 11 27.78 -17.81 3.27
N LEU A 12 28.74 -17.10 2.65
CA LEU A 12 28.48 -15.84 1.96
C LEU A 12 27.53 -16.04 0.76
N GLY A 13 27.72 -17.11 -0.02
CA GLY A 13 26.82 -17.47 -1.12
C GLY A 13 25.39 -17.78 -0.65
N ALA A 14 25.25 -18.49 0.47
CA ALA A 14 23.94 -18.78 1.06
C ALA A 14 23.24 -17.52 1.59
N ILE A 15 23.99 -16.60 2.22
CA ILE A 15 23.45 -15.32 2.71
C ILE A 15 23.02 -14.42 1.53
N ALA A 16 23.82 -14.36 0.46
CA ALA A 16 23.49 -13.59 -0.74
C ALA A 16 22.20 -14.08 -1.42
N PHE A 17 21.99 -15.41 -1.50
CA PHE A 17 20.77 -16.00 -2.03
C PHE A 17 19.56 -15.76 -1.13
N ALA A 18 19.74 -15.78 0.20
CA ALA A 18 18.67 -15.47 1.14
C ALA A 18 18.23 -13.99 1.04
N GLN A 19 19.16 -13.06 0.82
CA GLN A 19 18.85 -11.64 0.65
C GLN A 19 18.05 -11.35 -0.62
N THR A 20 18.40 -11.94 -1.76
CA THR A 20 17.64 -11.72 -3.01
C THR A 20 16.23 -12.28 -2.95
N ALA A 21 16.03 -13.43 -2.27
CA ALA A 21 14.70 -13.98 -2.03
C ALA A 21 13.83 -13.06 -1.17
N GLN A 22 14.42 -12.42 -0.15
CA GLN A 22 13.72 -11.50 0.73
C GLN A 22 13.30 -10.22 -0.01
N SER A 23 14.19 -9.62 -0.81
CA SER A 23 13.90 -8.40 -1.57
C SER A 23 12.71 -8.54 -2.53
N GLY A 24 12.60 -9.68 -3.23
CA GLY A 24 11.49 -9.91 -4.16
C GLY A 24 10.12 -9.95 -3.47
N SER A 25 10.05 -10.59 -2.29
CA SER A 25 8.80 -10.73 -1.53
C SER A 25 8.27 -9.39 -0.99
N GLN A 26 9.17 -8.44 -0.69
CA GLN A 26 8.82 -7.13 -0.17
C GLN A 26 8.08 -6.27 -1.19
N TYR A 27 8.52 -6.27 -2.46
CA TYR A 27 7.85 -5.52 -3.53
C TYR A 27 6.47 -6.07 -3.87
N ILE A 28 6.30 -7.40 -3.84
CA ILE A 28 4.99 -8.03 -4.01
C ILE A 28 4.05 -7.62 -2.86
N GLY A 29 4.55 -7.66 -1.62
CA GLY A 29 3.80 -7.19 -0.45
C GLY A 29 3.41 -5.71 -0.54
N ALA A 30 4.33 -4.85 -0.99
CA ALA A 30 4.08 -3.43 -1.18
C ALA A 30 3.01 -3.16 -2.26
N GLY A 31 3.08 -3.86 -3.39
CA GLY A 31 2.09 -3.76 -4.47
C GLY A 31 0.69 -4.22 -4.02
N LEU A 32 0.61 -5.34 -3.30
CA LEU A 32 -0.66 -5.85 -2.77
C LEU A 32 -1.28 -4.92 -1.73
N ALA A 33 -0.47 -4.35 -0.83
CA ALA A 33 -0.95 -3.41 0.19
C ALA A 33 -1.63 -2.18 -0.44
N MET A 34 -0.99 -1.56 -1.44
CA MET A 34 -1.57 -0.41 -2.14
C MET A 34 -2.76 -0.82 -3.03
N GLY A 35 -2.62 -1.92 -3.78
CA GLY A 35 -3.65 -2.37 -4.72
C GLY A 35 -4.97 -2.71 -4.05
N LEU A 36 -4.95 -3.46 -2.95
CA LEU A 36 -6.15 -3.84 -2.21
C LEU A 36 -6.77 -2.66 -1.47
N ALA A 37 -5.95 -1.79 -0.86
CA ALA A 37 -6.45 -0.59 -0.20
C ALA A 37 -7.11 0.38 -1.19
N GLY A 38 -6.48 0.62 -2.34
CA GLY A 38 -7.03 1.49 -3.39
C GLY A 38 -8.32 0.93 -4.00
N LEU A 39 -8.40 -0.38 -4.23
CA LEU A 39 -9.64 -1.03 -4.70
C LEU A 39 -10.79 -0.87 -3.69
N GLY A 40 -10.54 -1.16 -2.41
CA GLY A 40 -11.55 -1.02 -1.36
C GLY A 40 -12.02 0.42 -1.19
N ALA A 41 -11.07 1.37 -1.12
CA ALA A 41 -11.39 2.79 -1.01
C ALA A 41 -12.14 3.30 -2.25
N GLY A 42 -11.72 2.93 -3.45
CA GLY A 42 -12.36 3.34 -4.71
C GLY A 42 -13.81 2.88 -4.81
N ILE A 43 -14.11 1.63 -4.42
CA ILE A 43 -15.49 1.12 -4.40
C ILE A 43 -16.33 1.89 -3.37
N GLY A 44 -15.82 2.04 -2.14
CA GLY A 44 -16.54 2.75 -1.07
C GLY A 44 -16.83 4.21 -1.41
N ILE A 45 -15.83 4.92 -1.93
CA ILE A 45 -15.94 6.33 -2.33
C ILE A 45 -16.81 6.48 -3.57
N GLY A 46 -16.78 5.54 -4.52
CA GLY A 46 -17.68 5.57 -5.67
C GLY A 46 -19.15 5.55 -5.26
N ILE A 47 -19.50 4.70 -4.29
CA ILE A 47 -20.88 4.60 -3.76
C ILE A 47 -21.22 5.85 -2.92
N ALA A 48 -20.35 6.23 -1.97
CA ALA A 48 -20.57 7.39 -1.12
C ALA A 48 -20.62 8.70 -1.93
N GLY A 49 -19.79 8.82 -2.95
CA GLY A 49 -19.73 9.96 -3.86
C GLY A 49 -20.99 10.10 -4.69
N ALA A 50 -21.54 8.99 -5.21
CA ALA A 50 -22.82 9.02 -5.91
C ALA A 50 -23.97 9.52 -5.01
N ALA A 51 -24.04 9.02 -3.77
CA ALA A 51 -25.03 9.50 -2.79
C ALA A 51 -24.82 10.97 -2.42
N ALA A 52 -23.56 11.40 -2.25
CA ALA A 52 -23.20 12.79 -1.94
C ALA A 52 -23.58 13.74 -3.08
N MET A 53 -23.45 13.34 -4.35
CA MET A 53 -23.86 14.17 -5.49
C MET A 53 -25.38 14.37 -5.53
N SER A 54 -26.16 13.33 -5.25
CA SER A 54 -27.62 13.45 -5.18
C SER A 54 -28.05 14.41 -4.05
N ALA A 55 -27.44 14.28 -2.87
CA ALA A 55 -27.70 15.19 -1.74
C ALA A 55 -27.24 16.64 -2.02
N LEU A 56 -26.14 16.80 -2.77
CA LEU A 56 -25.60 18.11 -3.14
C LEU A 56 -26.57 18.92 -4.03
N VAL A 57 -27.35 18.26 -4.88
CA VAL A 57 -28.36 18.92 -5.72
C VAL A 57 -29.48 19.51 -4.87
N GLU A 58 -29.89 18.80 -3.80
CA GLU A 58 -30.93 19.28 -2.88
C GLU A 58 -30.43 20.40 -1.95
N ARG A 59 -29.19 20.25 -1.45
CA ARG A 59 -28.59 21.16 -0.45
C ARG A 59 -27.21 21.65 -0.90
N PRO A 60 -27.14 22.58 -1.87
CA PRO A 60 -25.87 23.03 -2.46
C PRO A 60 -24.98 23.79 -1.47
N GLN A 61 -25.56 24.34 -0.39
CA GLN A 61 -24.84 25.05 0.67
C GLN A 61 -23.94 24.10 1.49
N GLU A 62 -24.22 22.79 1.48
CA GLU A 62 -23.50 21.78 2.28
C GLU A 62 -22.33 21.12 1.51
N ARG A 63 -21.98 21.61 0.32
CA ARG A 63 -20.91 21.05 -0.53
C ARG A 63 -19.61 20.75 0.22
N VAL A 64 -19.20 21.66 1.10
CA VAL A 64 -17.94 21.52 1.85
C VAL A 64 -17.99 20.31 2.78
N TRP A 65 -19.12 20.07 3.44
CA TRP A 65 -19.29 18.92 4.32
C TRP A 65 -19.23 17.60 3.56
N TYR A 66 -19.90 17.51 2.41
CA TYR A 66 -19.84 16.32 1.56
C TYR A 66 -18.42 16.03 1.08
N LEU A 67 -17.65 17.06 0.69
CA LEU A 67 -16.25 16.89 0.31
C LEU A 67 -15.37 16.42 1.48
N ILE A 68 -15.61 16.93 2.70
CA ILE A 68 -14.86 16.50 3.89
C ILE A 68 -15.10 15.02 4.17
N PHE A 69 -16.36 14.56 4.15
CA PHE A 69 -16.67 13.14 4.39
C PHE A 69 -16.04 12.23 3.32
N LEU A 70 -16.06 12.67 2.06
CA LEU A 70 -15.44 11.92 0.97
C LEU A 70 -13.91 11.85 1.12
N ALA A 71 -13.28 12.94 1.56
CA ALA A 71 -11.84 12.97 1.85
C ALA A 71 -11.45 12.09 3.04
N LEU A 72 -12.29 12.04 4.10
CA LEU A 72 -12.05 11.11 5.22
C LEU A 72 -12.16 9.65 4.81
N ALA A 73 -13.06 9.32 3.88
CA ALA A 73 -13.14 7.98 3.30
C ALA A 73 -11.88 7.61 2.48
N GLU A 74 -11.26 8.60 1.83
CA GLU A 74 -10.02 8.43 1.04
C GLU A 74 -8.79 8.12 1.90
N ALA A 75 -8.82 8.46 3.19
CA ALA A 75 -7.74 8.15 4.12
C ALA A 75 -7.34 6.66 4.13
N ILE A 76 -8.26 5.74 3.84
CA ILE A 76 -7.98 4.31 3.72
C ILE A 76 -6.94 4.02 2.62
N ALA A 77 -7.06 4.68 1.47
CA ALA A 77 -6.10 4.54 0.38
C ALA A 77 -4.73 5.13 0.75
N ILE A 78 -4.72 6.28 1.43
CA ILE A 78 -3.49 6.93 1.92
C ILE A 78 -2.76 6.03 2.93
N TYR A 79 -3.47 5.34 3.82
CA TYR A 79 -2.84 4.37 4.72
C TYR A 79 -2.26 3.16 3.96
N GLY A 80 -2.94 2.67 2.92
CA GLY A 80 -2.40 1.63 2.03
C GLY A 80 -1.12 2.06 1.32
N LEU A 81 -1.10 3.29 0.81
CA LEU A 81 0.07 3.91 0.19
C LEU A 81 1.24 4.03 1.18
N LEU A 82 0.96 4.51 2.40
CA LEU A 82 1.95 4.64 3.46
C LEU A 82 2.62 3.29 3.77
N ILE A 83 1.82 2.24 3.95
CA ILE A 83 2.32 0.88 4.22
C ILE A 83 3.15 0.38 3.04
N SER A 84 2.71 0.62 1.80
CA SER A 84 3.45 0.27 0.59
C SER A 84 4.84 0.91 0.56
N PHE A 85 4.95 2.20 0.90
CA PHE A 85 6.24 2.88 0.99
C PHE A 85 7.12 2.33 2.10
N ILE A 86 6.57 2.02 3.27
CA ILE A 86 7.34 1.42 4.38
C ILE A 86 7.90 0.05 3.97
N LEU A 87 7.13 -0.75 3.24
CA LEU A 87 7.57 -2.07 2.77
C LEU A 87 8.62 -1.97 1.65
N ALA A 88 8.42 -1.04 0.71
CA ALA A 88 9.33 -0.83 -0.42
C ALA A 88 10.65 -0.14 -0.02
N SER A 89 10.66 0.58 1.10
CA SER A 89 11.83 1.28 1.63
C SER A 89 12.70 0.43 2.58
N LYS A 90 12.33 -0.83 2.83
CA LYS A 90 13.10 -1.79 3.64
C LYS A 90 13.98 -2.67 2.76
#